data_AF-A0A8T4K2S5-F1
#
_entry.id   AF-A0A8T4K2S5-F1
#
_cell.length_a   1.000
_cell.length_b   1.000
_cell.length_c   1.000
_cell.angle_alpha   90.00
_cell.angle_beta   90.00
_cell.angle_gamma   90.00
#
_symmetry.space_group_name_H-M   'P 1'
#
loop_
_entity.id
_entity.type
_entity.pdbx_description
1 polymer ?
#
loop_
_entity_poly.entity_id
_entity_poly.type
_entity_poly.pdbx_seq_one_letter_code
_entity_poly.pdbx_strand_id
1 'polypeptide(L)' 'MARGVRKSPKEKLTEKLNSVEEAIAQYSQCLEQLKNEKKELEAEMEQLEIAELSAMMKEKNLSVNELRNMVEQAAV' A
#
# COMPACT_ATOMS: atom_id res chain seq x y z
N MET A 1 45.74 17.48 -27.18
CA MET A 1 44.48 16.74 -26.94
C MET A 1 44.63 16.00 -25.62
N ALA A 2 43.88 16.38 -24.59
CA ALA A 2 43.97 15.76 -23.27
C ALA A 2 43.57 14.27 -23.41
N ARG A 3 44.54 13.36 -23.28
CA ARG A 3 44.27 11.93 -23.17
C ARG A 3 43.49 11.74 -21.88
N GLY A 4 42.20 11.44 -21.99
CA GLY A 4 41.31 11.22 -20.84
C GLY A 4 41.97 10.27 -19.84
N VAL A 5 42.14 10.75 -18.61
CA VAL A 5 42.69 9.96 -17.52
C VAL A 5 41.77 8.75 -17.34
N ARG A 6 42.31 7.54 -17.50
CA ARG A 6 41.53 6.32 -17.32
C ARG A 6 41.10 6.25 -15.86
N LYS A 7 39.78 6.25 -15.61
CA LYS A 7 39.24 6.08 -14.27
C LYS A 7 39.85 4.85 -13.59
N SER A 8 40.28 5.01 -12.34
CA SER A 8 40.84 3.91 -11.56
C SER A 8 39.76 2.85 -11.31
N PRO A 9 40.15 1.58 -11.05
CA PRO A 9 39.19 0.54 -10.68
C PRO A 9 38.32 0.93 -9.49
N LYS A 10 38.88 1.68 -8.53
CA LYS A 10 38.17 2.20 -7.37
C LYS A 10 37.09 3.21 -7.77
N GLU A 11 37.40 4.16 -8.65
CA GLU A 11 36.44 5.16 -9.14
C GLU A 11 35.26 4.50 -9.89
N LYS A 12 35.54 3.46 -10.69
CA LYS A 12 34.48 2.70 -11.37
C LYS A 12 33.58 1.95 -10.38
N LEU A 13 34.15 1.43 -9.29
CA LEU A 13 33.38 0.74 -8.25
C LEU A 13 32.55 1.73 -7.44
N THR A 14 33.09 2.91 -7.11
CA THR A 14 32.32 3.96 -6.41
C THR A 14 31.17 4.49 -7.25
N GLU A 15 31.36 4.67 -8.56
CA GLU A 15 30.28 5.08 -9.46
C GLU A 15 29.15 4.04 -9.52
N LYS A 16 29.51 2.75 -9.58
CA LYS A 16 28.52 1.67 -9.53
C LYS A 16 27.81 1.60 -8.19
N LEU A 17 28.53 1.79 -7.09
CA LEU A 17 27.95 1.80 -5.76
C LEU A 17 26.92 2.92 -5.63
N ASN A 18 27.29 4.14 -6.03
CA ASN A 18 26.37 5.28 -6.03
C ASN A 18 25.13 5.02 -6.89
N SER A 19 25.29 4.45 -8.09
CA SER A 19 24.13 4.12 -8.93
C SER A 19 23.20 3.09 -8.30
N VAL A 20 23.75 2.13 -7.55
CA VAL A 20 22.95 1.12 -6.85
C VAL A 20 22.25 1.75 -5.64
N GLU A 21 22.91 2.64 -4.90
CA GLU A 21 22.30 3.37 -3.78
C GLU A 21 21.15 4.29 -4.25
N GLU A 22 21.33 4.99 -5.36
CA GLU A 22 20.28 5.81 -5.98
C GLU A 22 19.08 4.95 -6.39
N ALA A 23 19.33 3.79 -7.02
CA ALA A 23 18.28 2.85 -7.38
C ALA A 23 17.54 2.30 -6.15
N ILE A 24 18.27 1.95 -5.07
CA ILE A 24 17.67 1.51 -3.81
C ILE A 24 16.76 2.60 -3.24
N ALA A 25 17.21 3.86 -3.23
CA ALA A 25 16.42 4.98 -2.72
C ALA A 25 15.13 5.17 -3.54
N GLN A 26 15.22 5.15 -4.86
CA GLN A 26 14.07 5.27 -5.76
C GLN A 26 13.06 4.13 -5.55
N TYR A 27 13.52 2.88 -5.53
CA TYR A 27 12.63 1.74 -5.32
C TYR A 27 12.02 1.72 -3.92
N SER A 28 12.74 2.18 -2.90
CA SER A 28 12.20 2.30 -1.55
C SER A 28 11.07 3.33 -1.48
N GLN A 29 11.24 4.49 -2.12
CA GLN A 29 10.18 5.49 -2.24
C GLN A 29 8.95 4.97 -2.99
N CYS A 30 9.17 4.28 -4.11
CA CYS A 30 8.08 3.66 -4.86
C CYS A 30 7.33 2.62 -4.01
N LEU A 31 8.06 1.82 -3.23
CA LEU A 31 7.48 0.82 -2.34
C LEU A 31 6.65 1.47 -1.22
N GLU A 32 7.10 2.60 -0.66
CA GLU A 32 6.31 3.37 0.30
C GLU A 32 5.03 3.95 -0.31
N GLN A 33 5.09 4.48 -1.53
CA GLN A 33 3.91 4.96 -2.26
C GLN A 33 2.89 3.84 -2.47
N LEU A 34 3.32 2.69 -2.97
CA LEU A 34 2.44 1.52 -3.17
C LEU A 34 1.84 1.00 -1.86
N LYS A 35 2.57 1.08 -0.75
CA LYS A 35 2.03 0.73 0.57
C LYS A 35 0.93 1.67 1.02
N ASN A 36 1.05 2.96 0.72
CA ASN A 36 0.02 3.94 1.05
C ASN A 36 -1.21 3.75 0.16
N GLU A 37 -1.01 3.61 -1.14
CA GLU A 37 -2.08 3.31 -2.10
C GLU A 37 -2.84 2.03 -1.71
N LYS A 38 -2.12 0.97 -1.31
CA LYS A 38 -2.73 -0.25 -0.79
C LYS A 38 -3.66 0.04 0.40
N LYS A 39 -3.21 0.84 1.38
CA LYS A 39 -4.02 1.17 2.57
C LYS A 39 -5.25 2.00 2.22
N GLU A 40 -5.11 2.92 1.28
CA GLU A 40 -6.23 3.74 0.78
C GLU A 40 -7.28 2.84 0.12
N LEU A 41 -6.86 1.93 -0.75
CA LEU A 41 -7.76 0.97 -1.39
C LEU A 41 -8.43 0.02 -0.39
N GLU A 42 -7.69 -0.48 0.62
CA GLU A 42 -8.27 -1.31 1.69
C GLU A 42 -9.34 -0.54 2.48
N ALA A 43 -9.09 0.74 2.78
CA ALA A 43 -10.05 1.59 3.49
C ALA A 43 -11.29 1.91 2.63
N GLU A 44 -11.12 2.16 1.34
CA GLU A 44 -12.24 2.36 0.41
C GLU A 44 -13.10 1.10 0.28
N MET A 45 -12.48 -0.07 0.18
CA MET A 45 -13.20 -1.34 0.17
C MET A 45 -14.04 -1.54 1.44
N GLU A 46 -13.44 -1.33 2.62
CA GLU A 46 -14.16 -1.45 3.89
C GLU A 46 -15.37 -0.49 3.96
N GLN A 47 -15.21 0.74 3.45
CA GLN A 47 -16.32 1.69 3.38
C GLN A 47 -17.44 1.24 2.44
N LEU A 48 -17.09 0.65 1.30
CA LEU A 48 -18.08 0.10 0.36
C LEU A 48 -18.83 -1.08 1.00
N GLU A 49 -18.14 -1.99 1.66
CA GLU A 49 -18.77 -3.11 2.37
C GLU A 49 -19.74 -2.63 3.47
N ILE A 50 -19.34 -1.62 4.24
CA ILE A 50 -20.20 -0.99 5.26
C ILE A 50 -21.42 -0.30 4.60
N ALA A 51 -21.21 0.38 3.47
CA ALA A 51 -22.29 1.06 2.75
C ALA A 51 -23.31 0.05 2.17
N GLU A 52 -22.83 -1.05 1.58
CA GLU A 52 -23.65 -2.15 1.11
C GLU A 52 -24.44 -2.78 2.26
N LEU A 53 -23.78 -3.06 3.40
CA LEU A 53 -24.44 -3.57 4.59
C LEU A 53 -25.51 -2.59 5.11
N SER A 54 -25.20 -1.30 5.14
CA SER A 54 -26.17 -0.26 5.55
C SER A 54 -27.37 -0.18 4.61
N ALA A 55 -27.16 -0.30 3.30
CA ALA A 55 -28.23 -0.32 2.31
C ALA A 55 -29.14 -1.54 2.52
N MET A 56 -28.57 -2.75 2.66
CA MET A 56 -29.31 -3.97 2.94
C MET A 56 -30.12 -3.87 4.25
N MET A 57 -29.53 -3.31 5.31
CA MET A 57 -30.23 -3.09 6.57
C MET A 57 -31.43 -2.15 6.41
N LYS A 58 -31.27 -1.05 5.68
CA LYS A 58 -32.37 -0.10 5.40
C LYS A 58 -33.49 -0.75 4.59
N GLU A 59 -33.15 -1.52 3.56
CA GLU A 59 -34.14 -2.25 2.74
C GLU A 59 -34.96 -3.24 3.57
N LYS A 60 -34.31 -3.89 4.54
CA LYS A 60 -34.96 -4.85 5.44
C LYS A 60 -35.58 -4.22 6.68
N ASN A 61 -35.50 -2.88 6.83
CA ASN A 61 -35.87 -2.14 8.05
C ASN A 61 -35.24 -2.74 9.33
N LEU A 62 -34.01 -3.25 9.20
CA LEU A 62 -33.28 -3.83 10.33
C LEU A 62 -32.50 -2.74 11.07
N SER A 63 -32.58 -2.79 12.39
CA SER A 63 -31.73 -2.00 13.27
C SER A 63 -30.38 -2.67 13.50
N VAL A 64 -29.37 -1.88 13.90
CA VAL A 64 -28.04 -2.38 14.26
C VAL A 64 -28.12 -3.37 15.43
N ASN A 65 -29.05 -3.17 16.36
CA ASN A 65 -29.25 -4.06 17.50
C ASN A 65 -29.79 -5.43 17.06
N GLU A 66 -30.69 -5.47 16.08
CA GLU A 66 -31.19 -6.73 15.52
C GLU A 66 -30.08 -7.48 14.79
N LEU A 67 -29.25 -6.78 14.00
CA LEU A 67 -28.11 -7.41 13.31
C LEU A 67 -27.08 -7.94 14.33
N ARG A 68 -26.80 -7.20 15.40
CA ARG A 68 -25.95 -7.66 16.50
C ARG A 68 -26.52 -8.94 17.14
N ASN A 69 -27.81 -8.94 17.49
CA ASN A 69 -28.46 -10.11 18.09
C ASN A 69 -28.40 -11.33 17.17
N MET A 70 -28.57 -11.15 15.85
CA MET A 70 -28.47 -12.24 14.87
C MET A 70 -27.05 -12.82 14.79
N VAL A 71 -26.02 -11.96 14.81
CA VAL A 71 -24.62 -12.40 14.79
C VAL A 71 -24.24 -13.13 16.09
N GLU A 72 -24.66 -12.61 17.24
CA GLU A 72 -24.41 -13.24 18.54
C GLU A 72 -25.12 -14.60 18.66
N GLN A 73 -26.32 -14.76 18.10
CA GLN A 73 -27.04 -16.03 18.06
C GLN A 73 -26.44 -17.04 17.07
N ALA A 74 -25.83 -16.57 15.97
CA ALA A 74 -25.18 -17.44 14.98
C ALA A 74 -23.78 -17.91 15.41
N ALA A 75 -23.16 -17.25 16.40
CA ALA A 75 -21.86 -17.62 16.96
C ALA A 75 -21.93 -18.67 18.10
N VAL A 76 -23.14 -19.16 18.42
CA VAL A 76 -23.42 -20.27 19.36
C VAL A 76 -23.71 -21.54 18.58
#